data_AF-A0A7S1TGQ0-F1
#
_entry.id   AF-A0A7S1TGQ0-F1
#
_cell.length_a   1.000
_cell.length_b   1.000
_cell.length_c   1.000
_cell.angle_alpha   90.00
_cell.angle_beta   90.00
_cell.angle_gamma   90.00
#
_symmetry.space_group_name_H-M   'P 1'
#
loop_
_entity.id
_entity.type
_entity.pdbx_description
1 polymer ?
#
loop_
_entity_poly.entity_id
_entity_poly.type
_entity_poly.pdbx_seq_one_letter_code
_entity_poly.pdbx_strand_id
1 'polypeptide(L)'
;MASYSSTPVDFLLDKRYRPGLQRERVPLLDELETDENEVSVGSLRASNFMRRSSLIPCDSPVIEQFREGFSASLMSPVFKSLNRIRPELLRVSSTQAQELRRKLVRGANVLIIMGGYSGKQFIYEKLQELGILVTILDGPNSPWKIAHQEKVIHDFIELDLTDWDTVFERAMEAVVAVETTFDAVSTYFEDAVPLAARIASALGLEVNRVESCDQARNKHTTRRMMRDAGLPCPKFVEIEHRDDLEQGIAEVGFPAILKPIFGAASMGVMRVNDEKEVYAAYDKVMKFFSHNEDPLWQQGKEMILEEYYDGDEFDIDILLSDGVVVYAKISDNWKCFEPYFQETGTICPSAYPPAKQQELIKLSIDTTLMLGFRWGAFHVECRYTSRGPRLIEVNARMGGMSVRDANLLAWGVDLVEEHIFSALKIFSRPVIPEKPLLFFAETGINAPYSGVVNSSDWLECIRSDPRVRMIVYCKKKGEKVTGPKNGMPDWLAEVRATSEHNIQDVLEFLSKTVRGLAVPVTPNNPDDVCDFMFPDDAHPFVPVLE
;
A
#
# COMPACT_ATOMS: atom_id res chain seq x y z
N MET A 1 11.64 -27.86 13.42
CA MET A 1 11.33 -26.46 13.07
C MET A 1 10.61 -25.85 14.25
N ALA A 2 11.20 -24.86 14.92
CA ALA A 2 10.52 -24.18 16.01
C ALA A 2 9.35 -23.39 15.43
N SER A 3 8.13 -23.63 15.91
CA SER A 3 7.00 -22.74 15.63
C SER A 3 7.41 -21.34 16.09
N TYR A 4 7.31 -20.36 15.19
CA TYR A 4 7.49 -18.96 15.57
C TYR A 4 6.58 -18.67 16.76
N SER A 5 7.16 -18.18 17.85
CA SER A 5 6.50 -18.19 19.16
C SER A 5 5.18 -17.44 19.12
N SER A 6 4.09 -18.10 19.53
CA SER A 6 2.76 -17.52 19.73
C SER A 6 2.69 -16.63 20.99
N THR A 7 3.83 -16.17 21.53
CA THR A 7 3.81 -15.23 22.65
C THR A 7 3.02 -14.01 22.18
N PRO A 8 1.92 -13.66 22.86
CA PRO A 8 1.14 -12.49 22.50
C PRO A 8 2.08 -11.31 22.33
N VAL A 9 1.91 -10.55 21.24
CA VAL A 9 2.50 -9.22 21.19
C VAL A 9 1.80 -8.45 22.29
N ASP A 10 2.45 -8.37 23.45
CA ASP A 10 2.10 -7.33 24.40
C ASP A 10 2.43 -6.05 23.64
N PHE A 11 1.41 -5.33 23.19
CA PHE A 11 1.59 -3.98 22.70
C PHE A 11 2.32 -3.26 23.82
N LEU A 12 3.65 -3.15 23.71
CA LEU A 12 4.47 -2.40 24.65
C LEU A 12 3.77 -1.03 24.71
N LEU A 13 3.22 -0.68 25.88
CA LEU A 13 2.29 0.43 26.18
C LEU A 13 0.87 0.02 26.63
N ASP A 14 0.79 -0.83 27.65
CA ASP A 14 0.31 -0.40 28.97
C ASP A 14 -1.11 0.21 29.08
N LYS A 15 -1.99 -0.55 29.73
CA LYS A 15 -3.38 -0.19 30.07
C LYS A 15 -3.53 1.04 31.00
N ARG A 16 -2.42 1.68 31.44
CA ARG A 16 -2.40 2.80 32.41
C ARG A 16 -2.98 4.14 31.90
N TYR A 17 -3.34 4.29 30.62
CA TYR A 17 -3.87 5.55 30.07
C TYR A 17 -5.23 5.38 29.34
N ARG A 18 -6.26 4.91 30.05
CA ARG A 18 -7.67 4.98 29.59
C ARG A 18 -8.38 6.15 30.29
N PRO A 19 -8.82 7.21 29.60
CA PRO A 19 -9.75 8.17 30.18
C PRO A 19 -11.13 7.53 30.33
N GLY A 20 -11.73 7.72 31.50
CA GLY A 20 -13.04 7.17 31.86
C GLY A 20 -14.17 7.64 30.94
N LEU A 21 -15.15 6.74 30.78
CA LEU A 21 -16.42 6.85 30.06
C LEU A 21 -16.95 8.27 29.83
N GLN A 22 -17.08 8.67 28.56
CA GLN A 22 -18.20 9.48 28.08
C GLN A 22 -18.66 8.95 26.72
N ARG A 23 -19.88 8.39 26.69
CA ARG A 23 -20.60 7.98 25.48
C ARG A 23 -21.54 9.11 25.09
N GLU A 24 -21.44 9.63 23.88
CA GLU A 24 -22.56 10.29 23.21
C GLU A 24 -22.58 9.90 21.71
N ARG A 25 -23.79 9.60 21.22
CA ARG A 25 -24.12 9.27 19.82
C ARG A 25 -24.32 10.56 19.04
N VAL A 26 -23.92 10.58 17.76
CA VAL A 26 -24.26 11.63 16.78
C VAL A 26 -24.54 10.98 15.40
N PRO A 27 -25.44 11.54 14.56
CA PRO A 27 -26.03 10.90 13.39
C PRO A 27 -25.16 10.97 12.12
N LEU A 28 -25.55 10.15 11.14
CA LEU A 28 -25.02 10.04 9.78
C LEU A 28 -25.32 11.31 8.95
N LEU A 29 -24.39 11.67 8.08
CA LEU A 29 -24.57 12.68 7.03
C LEU A 29 -24.57 11.98 5.67
N ASP A 30 -25.65 12.21 4.92
CA ASP A 30 -25.90 11.75 3.56
C ASP A 30 -25.33 12.71 2.51
N GLU A 31 -25.09 12.10 1.33
CA GLU A 31 -25.03 12.66 -0.03
C GLU A 31 -23.85 13.59 -0.41
N LEU A 32 -22.90 12.99 -1.13
CA LEU A 32 -22.05 13.68 -2.11
C LEU A 32 -22.28 13.02 -3.47
N GLU A 33 -22.69 13.82 -4.44
CA GLU A 33 -22.86 13.45 -5.85
C GLU A 33 -21.51 13.09 -6.47
N THR A 34 -21.48 11.96 -7.19
CA THR A 34 -20.30 11.45 -7.88
C THR A 34 -20.13 12.12 -9.23
N ASP A 35 -19.06 12.88 -9.42
CA ASP A 35 -18.64 13.31 -10.75
C ASP A 35 -17.70 12.25 -11.37
N GLU A 36 -18.05 11.81 -12.58
CA GLU A 36 -17.39 10.75 -13.33
C GLU A 36 -16.04 11.23 -13.87
N ASN A 37 -14.91 10.93 -13.22
CA ASN A 37 -13.60 11.16 -13.83
C ASN A 37 -12.60 10.00 -13.64
N GLU A 38 -12.40 9.32 -14.77
CA GLU A 38 -11.19 8.67 -15.27
C GLU A 38 -10.29 7.85 -14.32
N VAL A 39 -10.49 6.53 -14.37
CA VAL A 39 -9.42 5.56 -14.14
C VAL A 39 -9.09 4.90 -15.47
N SER A 40 -7.99 5.31 -16.10
CA SER A 40 -7.31 4.52 -17.12
C SER A 40 -6.18 3.79 -16.43
N VAL A 41 -6.07 2.47 -16.62
CA VAL A 41 -4.94 1.64 -16.16
C VAL A 41 -3.58 2.18 -16.68
N GLY A 42 -3.59 3.11 -17.66
CA GLY A 42 -2.43 3.89 -18.07
C GLY A 42 -1.95 4.95 -17.09
N SER A 43 -2.69 5.26 -16.01
CA SER A 43 -2.33 6.24 -14.97
C SER A 43 -1.36 5.70 -13.92
N LEU A 44 -1.03 4.40 -13.96
CA LEU A 44 0.06 3.78 -13.20
C LEU A 44 1.46 4.20 -13.69
N ARG A 45 1.55 4.99 -14.77
CA ARG A 45 2.79 5.35 -15.47
C ARG A 45 3.50 6.59 -14.91
N ALA A 46 3.31 6.89 -13.62
CA ALA A 46 4.11 7.90 -12.92
C ALA A 46 5.43 7.27 -12.45
N SER A 47 6.43 7.43 -13.32
CA SER A 47 7.85 7.08 -13.21
C SER A 47 8.46 7.21 -11.80
N ASN A 48 9.16 6.20 -11.26
CA ASN A 48 9.76 6.35 -9.92
C ASN A 48 11.03 5.58 -9.46
N PHE A 49 11.72 6.18 -8.47
CA PHE A 49 13.13 6.66 -8.59
C PHE A 49 14.28 5.98 -7.84
N MET A 50 15.46 6.12 -8.49
CA MET A 50 16.89 5.85 -8.18
C MET A 50 17.43 4.45 -8.47
N ARG A 51 18.42 4.39 -9.38
CA ARG A 51 19.26 3.20 -9.60
C ARG A 51 20.01 2.86 -8.32
N ARG A 52 20.28 1.58 -8.10
CA ARG A 52 21.19 1.13 -7.04
C ARG A 52 22.53 1.87 -7.05
N SER A 53 23.06 2.20 -8.23
CA SER A 53 24.30 2.99 -8.41
C SER A 53 24.18 4.46 -8.00
N SER A 54 22.95 4.98 -7.94
CA SER A 54 22.63 6.40 -7.74
C SER A 54 21.91 6.62 -6.41
N LEU A 55 21.78 5.58 -5.56
CA LEU A 55 21.32 5.72 -4.18
C LEU A 55 22.32 6.56 -3.39
N ILE A 56 21.99 7.83 -3.18
CA ILE A 56 22.80 8.75 -2.38
C ILE A 56 22.68 8.36 -0.89
N PRO A 57 23.79 8.02 -0.20
CA PRO A 57 23.78 7.76 1.24
C PRO A 57 23.41 9.02 2.04
N CYS A 58 22.80 8.86 3.21
CA CYS A 58 22.36 9.98 4.06
C CYS A 58 23.52 10.93 4.47
N ASP A 59 24.74 10.40 4.55
CA ASP A 59 25.99 11.10 4.87
C ASP A 59 26.73 11.63 3.62
N SER A 60 26.08 11.61 2.45
CA SER A 60 26.67 12.18 1.24
C SER A 60 26.92 13.69 1.38
N PRO A 61 28.07 14.21 0.91
CA PRO A 61 28.35 15.64 0.88
C PRO A 61 27.26 16.49 0.21
N VAL A 62 26.53 15.92 -0.76
CA VAL A 62 25.43 16.60 -1.44
C VAL A 62 24.25 16.85 -0.50
N ILE A 63 23.90 15.89 0.38
CA ILE A 63 22.82 16.06 1.37
C ILE A 63 23.24 17.08 2.43
N GLU A 64 24.48 17.01 2.91
CA GLU A 64 24.99 17.96 3.89
C GLU A 64 25.04 19.40 3.35
N GLN A 65 25.37 19.59 2.06
CA GLN A 65 25.36 20.90 1.41
C GLN A 65 23.99 21.60 1.52
N PHE A 66 22.89 20.88 1.30
CA PHE A 66 21.55 21.45 1.46
C PHE A 66 21.16 21.62 2.93
N ARG A 67 21.61 20.71 3.81
CA ARG A 67 21.34 20.78 5.25
C ARG A 67 21.97 22.02 5.89
N GLU A 68 23.21 22.36 5.54
CA GLU A 68 23.91 23.55 6.04
C GLU A 68 23.24 24.87 5.61
N GLY A 69 22.54 24.86 4.46
CA GLY A 69 21.79 26.00 3.94
C GLY A 69 20.45 26.24 4.65
N PHE A 70 19.86 25.21 5.27
CA PHE A 70 18.59 25.30 5.99
C PHE A 70 18.81 25.59 7.49
N SER A 71 18.85 26.89 7.83
CA SER A 71 18.74 27.32 9.23
C SER A 71 17.31 27.10 9.73
N ALA A 72 17.14 26.30 10.79
CA ALA A 72 15.87 26.03 11.49
C ALA A 72 15.27 27.26 12.23
N SER A 73 15.44 28.47 11.69
CA SER A 73 15.09 29.72 12.37
C SER A 73 13.60 30.07 12.36
N LEU A 74 12.75 29.28 11.70
CA LEU A 74 11.30 29.45 11.75
C LEU A 74 10.63 28.14 12.16
N MET A 75 10.44 27.96 13.47
CA MET A 75 9.48 26.95 13.93
C MET A 75 8.09 27.33 13.44
N SER A 76 7.44 26.43 12.69
CA SER A 76 6.05 26.60 12.28
C SER A 76 5.10 26.69 13.48
N PRO A 77 3.86 27.14 13.27
CA PRO A 77 2.84 27.15 14.31
C PRO A 77 2.65 25.79 15.01
N VAL A 78 2.85 24.69 14.28
CA VAL A 78 2.76 23.31 14.80
C VAL A 78 3.84 23.06 15.84
N PHE A 79 5.12 23.25 15.49
CA PHE A 79 6.23 23.01 16.41
C PHE A 79 6.25 23.97 17.60
N LYS A 80 5.82 25.23 17.41
CA LYS A 80 5.61 26.19 18.51
C LYS A 80 4.57 25.72 19.52
N SER A 81 3.52 25.05 19.05
CA SER A 81 2.45 24.52 19.88
C SER A 81 2.85 23.22 20.59
N LEU A 82 3.57 22.34 19.90
CA LEU A 82 4.08 21.08 20.45
C LEU A 82 4.92 21.28 21.71
N ASN A 83 5.82 22.28 21.72
CA ASN A 83 6.66 22.60 22.88
C ASN A 83 5.88 23.01 24.14
N ARG A 84 4.60 23.36 24.01
CA ARG A 84 3.72 23.79 25.11
C ARG A 84 2.80 22.68 25.62
N ILE A 85 2.75 21.56 24.92
CA ILE A 85 1.89 20.43 25.24
C ILE A 85 2.70 19.36 25.95
N ARG A 86 2.13 18.82 27.03
CA ARG A 86 2.78 17.72 27.71
C ARG A 86 2.62 16.44 26.87
N PRO A 87 3.70 15.73 26.49
CA PRO A 87 3.65 14.61 25.56
C PRO A 87 2.69 13.48 25.96
N GLU A 88 2.47 13.28 27.26
CA GLU A 88 1.55 12.27 27.78
C GLU A 88 0.11 12.45 27.29
N LEU A 89 -0.32 13.69 27.02
CA LEU A 89 -1.67 13.98 26.51
C LEU A 89 -1.87 13.46 25.08
N LEU A 90 -0.80 13.40 24.30
CA LEU A 90 -0.79 12.87 22.94
C LEU A 90 -0.52 11.37 22.89
N ARG A 91 -0.17 10.74 24.02
CA ARG A 91 0.07 9.29 24.11
C ARG A 91 -1.15 8.52 24.62
N VAL A 92 -2.30 9.17 24.77
CA VAL A 92 -3.54 8.55 25.23
C VAL A 92 -4.43 8.17 24.03
N SER A 93 -5.06 7.01 24.12
CA SER A 93 -6.11 6.57 23.17
C SER A 93 -7.46 7.12 23.64
N SER A 94 -7.82 8.34 23.24
CA SER A 94 -9.15 8.92 23.49
C SER A 94 -9.54 9.92 22.42
N THR A 95 -10.85 10.19 22.31
CA THR A 95 -11.40 11.18 21.38
C THR A 95 -10.81 12.57 21.62
N GLN A 96 -10.67 12.99 22.88
CA GLN A 96 -10.08 14.30 23.20
C GLN A 96 -8.61 14.40 22.80
N ALA A 97 -7.84 13.32 22.96
CA ALA A 97 -6.45 13.27 22.49
C ALA A 97 -6.39 13.32 20.96
N GLN A 98 -7.30 12.62 20.28
CA GLN A 98 -7.42 12.67 18.82
C GLN A 98 -7.74 14.08 18.31
N GLU A 99 -8.72 14.75 18.91
CA GLU A 99 -9.06 16.14 18.59
C GLU A 99 -7.89 17.09 18.84
N LEU A 100 -7.09 16.84 19.89
CA LEU A 100 -5.89 17.62 20.16
C LEU A 100 -4.85 17.44 19.05
N ARG A 101 -4.59 16.22 18.58
CA ARG A 101 -3.70 15.95 17.43
C ARG A 101 -4.17 16.67 16.17
N ARG A 102 -5.49 16.59 15.86
CA ARG A 102 -6.11 17.31 14.72
C ARG A 102 -5.96 18.82 14.84
N LYS A 103 -6.07 19.39 16.03
CA LYS A 103 -5.85 20.83 16.26
C LYS A 103 -4.38 21.22 16.06
N LEU A 104 -3.45 20.35 16.42
CA LEU A 104 -2.02 20.60 16.35
C LEU A 104 -1.48 20.67 14.92
N VAL A 105 -2.04 19.87 14.00
CA VAL A 105 -1.60 19.86 12.60
C VAL A 105 -2.12 21.04 11.77
N ARG A 106 -3.07 21.82 12.28
CA ARG A 106 -3.65 22.94 11.52
C ARG A 106 -2.59 23.98 11.19
N GLY A 107 -2.49 24.30 9.90
CA GLY A 107 -1.49 25.21 9.36
C GLY A 107 -0.10 24.60 9.18
N ALA A 108 0.05 23.27 9.37
CA ALA A 108 1.27 22.57 8.95
C ALA A 108 1.45 22.73 7.44
N ASN A 109 2.67 22.99 7.00
CA ASN A 109 3.01 22.95 5.58
C ASN A 109 3.71 21.63 5.24
N VAL A 110 3.11 20.82 4.38
CA VAL A 110 3.57 19.45 4.09
C VAL A 110 3.88 19.32 2.61
N LEU A 111 5.10 18.89 2.31
CA LEU A 111 5.51 18.52 0.97
C LEU A 111 5.20 17.05 0.71
N ILE A 112 4.45 16.77 -0.35
CA ILE A 112 4.19 15.42 -0.84
C ILE A 112 5.02 15.19 -2.09
N ILE A 113 5.88 14.18 -2.06
CA ILE A 113 6.64 13.76 -3.24
C ILE A 113 5.80 12.75 -4.01
N MET A 114 5.40 13.14 -5.22
CA MET A 114 4.54 12.42 -6.14
C MET A 114 3.18 12.06 -5.58
N GLY A 115 2.15 12.72 -6.10
CA GLY A 115 0.80 12.54 -5.56
C GLY A 115 0.10 11.25 -6.03
N GLY A 116 0.69 10.56 -7.01
CA GLY A 116 0.11 9.38 -7.64
C GLY A 116 -1.04 9.72 -8.59
N TYR A 117 -1.99 8.82 -8.76
CA TYR A 117 -3.11 8.96 -9.69
C TYR A 117 -4.35 9.59 -9.04
N SER A 118 -5.28 10.11 -9.85
CA SER A 118 -6.51 10.83 -9.42
C SER A 118 -7.31 10.12 -8.32
N GLY A 119 -7.38 8.78 -8.35
CA GLY A 119 -8.06 7.98 -7.33
C GLY A 119 -7.48 8.11 -5.91
N LYS A 120 -6.36 8.81 -5.70
CA LYS A 120 -5.82 9.18 -4.39
C LYS A 120 -6.33 10.51 -3.86
N GLN A 121 -7.28 11.17 -4.53
CA GLN A 121 -7.78 12.51 -4.15
C GLN A 121 -8.29 12.56 -2.70
N PHE A 122 -8.92 11.48 -2.23
CA PHE A 122 -9.38 11.34 -0.84
C PHE A 122 -8.29 11.60 0.20
N ILE A 123 -7.01 11.34 -0.12
CA ILE A 123 -5.88 11.59 0.77
C ILE A 123 -5.74 13.10 0.98
N TYR A 124 -5.72 13.86 -0.11
CA TYR A 124 -5.46 15.29 -0.07
C TYR A 124 -6.65 16.08 0.45
N GLU A 125 -7.87 15.63 0.15
CA GLU A 125 -9.10 16.14 0.80
C GLU A 125 -9.02 15.94 2.31
N LYS A 126 -8.63 14.74 2.77
CA LYS A 126 -8.47 14.47 4.20
C LYS A 126 -7.41 15.36 4.86
N LEU A 127 -6.28 15.61 4.20
CA LEU A 127 -5.26 16.52 4.71
C LEU A 127 -5.75 17.98 4.74
N GLN A 128 -6.51 18.39 3.73
CA GLN A 128 -7.15 19.70 3.67
C GLN A 128 -8.18 19.88 4.79
N GLU A 129 -9.02 18.87 5.08
CA GLU A 129 -9.95 18.85 6.22
C GLU A 129 -9.24 19.04 7.57
N LEU A 130 -8.03 18.50 7.71
CA LEU A 130 -7.18 18.68 8.89
C LEU A 130 -6.57 20.09 8.96
N GLY A 131 -6.76 20.92 7.94
CA GLY A 131 -6.23 22.27 7.82
C GLY A 131 -4.75 22.30 7.47
N ILE A 132 -4.22 21.25 6.82
CA ILE A 132 -2.83 21.16 6.39
C ILE A 132 -2.69 21.81 5.01
N LEU A 133 -1.63 22.61 4.85
CA LEU A 133 -1.24 23.19 3.57
C LEU A 133 -0.40 22.14 2.82
N VAL A 134 -0.97 21.57 1.77
CA VAL A 134 -0.32 20.50 1.00
C VAL A 134 0.31 21.09 -0.26
N THR A 135 1.63 20.96 -0.38
CA THR A 135 2.35 21.18 -1.65
C THR A 135 2.70 19.83 -2.25
N ILE A 136 2.40 19.61 -3.53
CA ILE A 136 2.78 18.37 -4.22
C ILE A 136 3.90 18.68 -5.22
N LEU A 137 5.01 17.94 -5.14
CA LEU A 137 6.04 17.91 -6.19
C LEU A 137 5.80 16.70 -7.09
N ASP A 138 5.55 16.93 -8.37
CA ASP A 138 5.23 15.86 -9.32
C ASP A 138 5.55 16.23 -10.78
N GLY A 139 5.41 15.25 -11.66
CA GLY A 139 5.62 15.36 -13.09
C GLY A 139 4.69 16.35 -13.80
N PRO A 140 5.07 16.85 -14.98
CA PRO A 140 4.29 17.83 -15.75
C PRO A 140 2.91 17.33 -16.20
N ASN A 141 2.73 16.00 -16.29
CA ASN A 141 1.47 15.36 -16.66
C ASN A 141 0.64 14.92 -15.45
N SER A 142 1.02 15.35 -14.24
CA SER A 142 0.35 14.94 -13.01
C SER A 142 -1.05 15.56 -12.91
N PRO A 143 -2.08 14.79 -12.51
CA PRO A 143 -3.43 15.32 -12.30
C PRO A 143 -3.47 16.38 -11.18
N TRP A 144 -2.48 16.38 -10.29
CA TRP A 144 -2.43 17.30 -9.15
C TRP A 144 -2.18 18.76 -9.55
N LYS A 145 -1.70 19.00 -10.78
CA LYS A 145 -1.63 20.35 -11.35
C LYS A 145 -3.02 20.97 -11.51
N ILE A 146 -4.02 20.17 -11.90
CA ILE A 146 -5.42 20.61 -12.00
C ILE A 146 -6.00 20.74 -10.58
N ALA A 147 -5.74 19.78 -9.71
CA ALA A 147 -6.19 19.83 -8.31
C ALA A 147 -5.72 21.10 -7.57
N HIS A 148 -4.53 21.62 -7.90
CA HIS A 148 -4.06 22.92 -7.40
C HIS A 148 -4.91 24.09 -7.93
N GLN A 149 -5.23 24.11 -9.23
CA GLN A 149 -6.09 25.14 -9.84
C GLN A 149 -7.50 25.13 -9.23
N GLU A 150 -8.00 23.94 -8.91
CA GLU A 150 -9.27 23.70 -8.22
C GLU A 150 -9.20 23.91 -6.70
N LYS A 151 -8.01 24.22 -6.16
CA LYS A 151 -7.74 24.49 -4.74
C LYS A 151 -7.98 23.29 -3.81
N VAL A 152 -7.87 22.08 -4.33
CA VAL A 152 -7.82 20.84 -3.52
C VAL A 152 -6.50 20.77 -2.74
N ILE A 153 -5.40 21.22 -3.36
CA ILE A 153 -4.08 21.34 -2.73
C ILE A 153 -3.61 22.80 -2.68
N HIS A 154 -2.72 23.11 -1.74
CA HIS A 154 -2.23 24.47 -1.52
C HIS A 154 -1.31 24.92 -2.67
N ASP A 155 -0.37 24.08 -3.10
CA ASP A 155 0.61 24.44 -4.13
C ASP A 155 1.09 23.22 -4.94
N PHE A 156 1.70 23.46 -6.09
CA PHE A 156 2.23 22.43 -6.98
C PHE A 156 3.62 22.79 -7.53
N ILE A 157 4.60 21.92 -7.30
CA ILE A 157 5.95 22.03 -7.83
C ILE A 157 6.08 21.08 -9.02
N GLU A 158 6.11 21.64 -10.23
CA GLU A 158 6.34 20.86 -11.44
C GLU A 158 7.81 20.50 -11.57
N LEU A 159 8.12 19.21 -11.64
CA LEU A 159 9.45 18.72 -11.94
C LEU A 159 9.36 17.52 -12.87
N ASP A 160 10.14 17.51 -13.94
CA ASP A 160 10.33 16.30 -14.72
C ASP A 160 11.11 15.27 -13.89
N LEU A 161 10.41 14.23 -13.50
CA LEU A 161 10.91 13.08 -12.76
C LEU A 161 11.13 11.96 -13.79
N THR A 162 12.07 12.12 -14.72
CA THR A 162 12.51 11.02 -15.62
C THR A 162 14.02 10.78 -15.64
N ASP A 163 14.83 11.77 -15.21
CA ASP A 163 16.30 11.63 -15.10
C ASP A 163 16.72 11.24 -13.68
N TRP A 164 17.06 9.96 -13.50
CA TRP A 164 17.26 9.33 -12.20
C TRP A 164 18.55 9.73 -11.50
N ASP A 165 19.59 9.98 -12.28
CA ASP A 165 20.92 10.24 -11.75
C ASP A 165 21.02 11.65 -11.14
N THR A 166 20.09 12.53 -11.49
CA THR A 166 20.04 13.93 -11.05
C THR A 166 18.74 14.32 -10.35
N VAL A 167 17.80 13.37 -10.18
CA VAL A 167 16.45 13.67 -9.67
C VAL A 167 16.49 14.33 -8.29
N PHE A 168 17.42 13.89 -7.44
CA PHE A 168 17.48 14.36 -6.06
C PHE A 168 17.93 15.82 -6.03
N GLU A 169 19.02 16.14 -6.74
CA GLU A 169 19.55 17.50 -6.84
C GLU A 169 18.52 18.44 -7.45
N ARG A 170 17.90 18.04 -8.57
CA ARG A 170 16.86 18.83 -9.23
C ARG A 170 15.63 19.04 -8.35
N ALA A 171 15.20 18.01 -7.62
CA ALA A 171 14.08 18.14 -6.67
C ALA A 171 14.44 19.07 -5.52
N MET A 172 15.65 18.99 -4.99
CA MET A 172 16.11 19.91 -3.95
C MET A 172 16.19 21.35 -4.46
N GLU A 173 16.71 21.58 -5.67
CA GLU A 173 16.73 22.91 -6.29
C GLU A 173 15.31 23.48 -6.45
N ALA A 174 14.35 22.67 -6.93
CA ALA A 174 12.96 23.08 -7.07
C ALA A 174 12.28 23.37 -5.71
N VAL A 175 12.56 22.55 -4.69
CA VAL A 175 12.06 22.72 -3.32
C VAL A 175 12.65 23.97 -2.64
N VAL A 176 13.92 24.29 -2.90
CA VAL A 176 14.55 25.51 -2.38
C VAL A 176 13.99 26.75 -3.09
N ALA A 177 13.75 26.67 -4.40
CA ALA A 177 13.29 27.79 -5.22
C ALA A 177 11.91 28.34 -4.84
N VAL A 178 11.06 27.54 -4.18
CA VAL A 178 9.74 28.01 -3.70
C VAL A 178 9.82 28.87 -2.43
N GLU A 179 11.01 29.07 -1.85
CA GLU A 179 11.27 29.95 -0.70
C GLU A 179 10.30 29.75 0.49
N THR A 180 9.84 28.50 0.70
CA THR A 180 8.91 28.13 1.78
C THR A 180 9.52 27.08 2.70
N THR A 181 9.01 27.02 3.93
CA THR A 181 9.42 26.02 4.92
C THR A 181 8.39 24.91 4.98
N PHE A 182 8.85 23.65 4.95
CA PHE A 182 8.01 22.48 5.15
C PHE A 182 8.22 21.88 6.54
N ASP A 183 7.12 21.48 7.18
CA ASP A 183 7.08 20.83 8.49
C ASP A 183 7.28 19.31 8.41
N ALA A 184 6.91 18.74 7.26
CA ALA A 184 7.10 17.34 6.94
C ALA A 184 7.24 17.16 5.43
N VAL A 185 7.95 16.11 5.04
CA VAL A 185 7.94 15.57 3.69
C VAL A 185 7.42 14.14 3.78
N SER A 186 6.48 13.76 2.92
CA SER A 186 5.85 12.44 2.93
C SER A 186 5.48 12.00 1.51
N THR A 187 5.00 10.77 1.37
CA THR A 187 4.39 10.26 0.15
C THR A 187 3.44 9.11 0.47
N TYR A 188 2.45 8.91 -0.40
CA TYR A 188 1.54 7.75 -0.40
C TYR A 188 1.71 6.91 -1.66
N PHE A 189 2.80 7.15 -2.39
CA PHE A 189 3.18 6.41 -3.57
C PHE A 189 4.43 5.62 -3.22
N GLU A 190 4.36 4.28 -3.32
CA GLU A 190 5.47 3.38 -2.93
C GLU A 190 6.78 3.91 -3.44
N ASP A 191 6.68 4.30 -4.69
CA ASP A 191 7.71 4.54 -5.64
C ASP A 191 8.49 5.85 -5.38
N ALA A 192 7.91 6.74 -4.58
CA ALA A 192 8.54 7.98 -4.12
C ALA A 192 9.14 7.91 -2.70
N VAL A 193 8.94 6.82 -1.95
CA VAL A 193 9.35 6.73 -0.52
C VAL A 193 10.85 7.05 -0.29
N PRO A 194 11.82 6.48 -1.05
CA PRO A 194 13.24 6.79 -0.91
C PRO A 194 13.60 8.25 -1.22
N LEU A 195 12.98 8.84 -2.24
CA LEU A 195 13.21 10.24 -2.61
C LEU A 195 12.65 11.18 -1.56
N ALA A 196 11.43 10.92 -1.07
CA ALA A 196 10.80 11.66 0.02
C ALA A 196 11.66 11.63 1.28
N ALA A 197 12.18 10.47 1.68
CA ALA A 197 13.04 10.34 2.85
C ALA A 197 14.35 11.14 2.72
N ARG A 198 14.96 11.15 1.53
CA ARG A 198 16.18 11.93 1.26
C ARG A 198 15.94 13.43 1.27
N ILE A 199 14.88 13.89 0.60
CA ILE A 199 14.49 15.31 0.61
C ILE A 199 14.21 15.76 2.03
N ALA A 200 13.44 14.98 2.80
CA ALA A 200 13.17 15.28 4.21
C ALA A 200 14.45 15.43 5.04
N SER A 201 15.39 14.48 4.88
CA SER A 201 16.68 14.49 5.58
C SER A 201 17.55 15.69 5.19
N ALA A 202 17.54 16.05 3.90
CA ALA A 202 18.26 17.21 3.38
C ALA A 202 17.68 18.55 3.84
N LEU A 203 16.36 18.61 4.07
CA LEU A 203 15.68 19.74 4.71
C LEU A 203 15.88 19.79 6.24
N GLY A 204 16.64 18.84 6.82
CA GLY A 204 16.91 18.78 8.26
C GLY A 204 15.73 18.32 9.11
N LEU A 205 14.73 17.66 8.50
CA LEU A 205 13.56 17.14 9.21
C LEU A 205 13.88 15.80 9.89
N GLU A 206 13.24 15.54 11.02
CA GLU A 206 13.35 14.24 11.68
C GLU A 206 12.61 13.18 10.84
N VAL A 207 13.31 12.14 10.42
CA VAL A 207 12.76 11.05 9.60
C VAL A 207 13.22 9.67 10.08
N ASN A 208 12.55 8.62 9.59
CA ASN A 208 13.16 7.29 9.65
C ASN A 208 14.47 7.31 8.87
N ARG A 209 15.36 6.36 9.16
CA ARG A 209 16.63 6.25 8.42
C ARG A 209 16.33 6.06 6.93
N VAL A 210 17.01 6.83 6.08
CA VAL A 210 16.86 6.72 4.62
C VAL A 210 17.14 5.28 4.16
N GLU A 211 18.17 4.65 4.74
CA GLU A 211 18.53 3.28 4.39
C GLU A 211 17.41 2.27 4.71
N SER A 212 16.57 2.53 5.72
CA SER A 212 15.43 1.65 6.04
C SER A 212 14.44 1.59 4.87
N CYS A 213 14.19 2.73 4.21
CA CYS A 213 13.32 2.80 3.03
C CYS A 213 13.91 2.00 1.86
N ASP A 214 15.22 2.14 1.60
CA ASP A 214 15.90 1.40 0.53
C ASP A 214 15.92 -0.11 0.81
N GLN A 215 16.16 -0.49 2.07
CA GLN A 215 16.20 -1.89 2.52
C GLN A 215 14.85 -2.59 2.41
N ALA A 216 13.76 -1.89 2.78
CA ALA A 216 12.40 -2.42 2.69
C ALA A 216 11.99 -2.71 1.24
N ARG A 217 12.38 -1.83 0.31
CA ARG A 217 12.11 -2.00 -1.12
C ARG A 217 12.94 -3.08 -1.79
N ASN A 218 14.16 -3.28 -1.31
CA ASN A 218 15.03 -4.32 -1.83
C ASN A 218 14.67 -5.66 -1.18
N LYS A 219 13.87 -6.46 -1.91
CA LYS A 219 13.40 -7.77 -1.44
C LYS A 219 14.56 -8.68 -1.01
N HIS A 220 15.67 -8.71 -1.76
CA HIS A 220 16.87 -9.48 -1.40
C HIS A 220 17.50 -9.03 -0.07
N THR A 221 17.64 -7.72 0.14
CA THR A 221 18.19 -7.14 1.37
C THR A 221 17.29 -7.41 2.56
N THR A 222 15.97 -7.26 2.39
CA THR A 222 14.99 -7.64 3.41
C THR A 222 15.17 -9.11 3.81
N ARG A 223 15.28 -10.04 2.85
CA ARG A 223 15.51 -11.47 3.15
C ARG A 223 16.82 -11.71 3.92
N ARG A 224 17.92 -11.09 3.50
CA ARG A 224 19.20 -11.19 4.21
C ARG A 224 19.08 -10.71 5.65
N MET A 225 18.49 -9.54 5.88
CA MET A 225 18.33 -8.99 7.23
C MET A 225 17.42 -9.87 8.10
N MET A 226 16.35 -10.43 7.53
CA MET A 226 15.50 -11.40 8.24
C MET A 226 16.29 -12.64 8.66
N ARG A 227 17.08 -13.22 7.75
CA ARG A 227 17.93 -14.39 8.05
C ARG A 227 18.92 -14.08 9.17
N ASP A 228 19.59 -12.93 9.10
CA ASP A 228 20.59 -12.52 10.09
C ASP A 228 19.95 -12.21 11.46
N ALA A 229 18.70 -11.76 11.47
CA ALA A 229 17.89 -11.56 12.67
C ALA A 229 17.22 -12.85 13.21
N GLY A 230 17.35 -13.99 12.52
CA GLY A 230 16.72 -15.24 12.89
C GLY A 230 15.19 -15.27 12.70
N LEU A 231 14.65 -14.38 11.86
CA LEU A 231 13.24 -14.34 11.50
C LEU A 231 12.91 -15.40 10.42
N PRO A 232 11.66 -15.89 10.33
CA PRO A 232 11.23 -16.81 9.28
C PRO A 232 11.47 -16.23 7.88
N CYS A 233 12.38 -16.84 7.13
CA CYS A 233 12.83 -16.42 5.81
C CYS A 233 12.81 -17.64 4.87
N PRO A 234 12.50 -17.49 3.56
CA PRO A 234 12.63 -18.61 2.63
C PRO A 234 14.12 -18.86 2.36
N LYS A 235 14.45 -19.96 1.68
CA LYS A 235 15.70 -19.97 0.90
C LYS A 235 15.51 -19.04 -0.28
N PHE A 236 16.55 -18.29 -0.61
CA PHE A 236 16.51 -17.32 -1.69
C PHE A 236 17.90 -17.15 -2.30
N VAL A 237 17.93 -16.86 -3.60
CA VAL A 237 19.14 -16.55 -4.37
C VAL A 237 18.85 -15.33 -5.26
N GLU A 238 19.77 -14.36 -5.27
CA GLU A 238 19.76 -13.23 -6.20
C GLU A 238 20.21 -13.73 -7.58
N ILE A 239 19.46 -13.34 -8.63
CA ILE A 239 19.67 -13.74 -10.02
C ILE A 239 19.95 -12.47 -10.80
N GLU A 240 21.21 -12.18 -11.08
CA GLU A 240 21.63 -11.03 -11.89
C GLU A 240 21.57 -11.38 -13.38
N HIS A 241 21.90 -12.63 -13.70
CA HIS A 241 22.02 -13.15 -15.05
C HIS A 241 21.31 -14.50 -15.20
N ARG A 242 20.98 -14.84 -16.45
CA ARG A 242 20.32 -16.12 -16.79
C ARG A 242 21.11 -17.34 -16.32
N ASP A 243 22.43 -17.24 -16.28
CA ASP A 243 23.32 -18.34 -15.87
C ASP A 243 23.28 -18.60 -14.35
N ASP A 244 22.86 -17.62 -13.54
CA ASP A 244 22.71 -17.78 -12.09
C ASP A 244 21.54 -18.72 -11.73
N LEU A 245 20.63 -18.99 -12.68
CA LEU A 245 19.46 -19.84 -12.47
C LEU A 245 19.85 -21.28 -12.10
N GLU A 246 20.95 -21.81 -12.65
CA GLU A 246 21.40 -23.17 -12.34
C GLU A 246 21.72 -23.31 -10.84
N GLN A 247 22.50 -22.36 -10.31
CA GLN A 247 22.81 -22.32 -8.88
C GLN A 247 21.56 -22.05 -8.05
N GLY A 248 20.72 -21.10 -8.47
CA GLY A 248 19.46 -20.78 -7.80
C GLY A 248 18.55 -22.00 -7.63
N ILE A 249 18.40 -22.81 -8.68
CA ILE A 249 17.59 -24.03 -8.67
C ILE A 249 18.16 -25.06 -7.71
N ALA A 250 19.48 -25.26 -7.71
CA ALA A 250 20.14 -26.22 -6.83
C ALA A 250 19.97 -25.86 -5.33
N GLU A 251 19.99 -24.56 -5.00
CA GLU A 251 19.87 -24.09 -3.61
C GLU A 251 18.41 -24.02 -3.11
N VAL A 252 17.51 -23.44 -3.92
CA VAL A 252 16.11 -23.18 -3.54
C VAL A 252 15.25 -24.42 -3.70
N GLY A 253 15.36 -25.11 -4.84
CA GLY A 253 14.47 -26.20 -5.23
C GLY A 253 13.08 -25.72 -5.69
N PHE A 254 12.13 -26.66 -5.82
CA PHE A 254 10.78 -26.41 -6.31
C PHE A 254 9.68 -26.86 -5.33
N PRO A 255 8.48 -26.24 -5.38
CA PRO A 255 8.12 -25.06 -6.18
C PRO A 255 8.81 -23.77 -5.68
N ALA A 256 9.08 -22.84 -6.60
CA ALA A 256 9.71 -21.56 -6.32
C ALA A 256 8.91 -20.39 -6.91
N ILE A 257 9.27 -19.19 -6.47
CA ILE A 257 8.83 -17.91 -7.02
C ILE A 257 10.04 -17.24 -7.65
N LEU A 258 9.93 -16.88 -8.92
CA LEU A 258 10.85 -15.97 -9.59
C LEU A 258 10.18 -14.60 -9.66
N LYS A 259 10.83 -13.56 -9.13
CA LYS A 259 10.31 -12.19 -9.16
C LYS A 259 11.41 -11.13 -9.23
N PRO A 260 11.11 -9.92 -9.69
CA PRO A 260 12.07 -8.82 -9.66
C PRO A 260 12.42 -8.42 -8.21
N ILE A 261 13.66 -7.97 -7.97
CA ILE A 261 14.05 -7.44 -6.64
C ILE A 261 13.32 -6.14 -6.32
N PHE A 262 13.20 -5.28 -7.34
CA PHE A 262 12.51 -4.00 -7.29
C PHE A 262 11.23 -4.09 -8.11
N GLY A 263 10.10 -3.72 -7.52
CA GLY A 263 8.81 -3.80 -8.20
C GLY A 263 7.63 -3.77 -7.22
N ALA A 264 6.45 -3.50 -7.78
CA ALA A 264 5.17 -3.40 -7.07
C ALA A 264 4.05 -4.09 -7.89
N ALA A 265 2.87 -4.25 -7.28
CA ALA A 265 1.66 -4.76 -7.91
C ALA A 265 1.81 -6.16 -8.56
N SER A 266 2.60 -7.03 -7.94
CA SER A 266 2.89 -8.40 -8.42
C SER A 266 3.43 -8.48 -9.85
N MET A 267 3.90 -7.37 -10.43
CA MET A 267 4.39 -7.36 -11.81
C MET A 267 5.67 -8.18 -11.94
N GLY A 268 5.64 -9.17 -12.85
CA GLY A 268 6.77 -10.06 -13.08
C GLY A 268 6.96 -11.15 -12.03
N VAL A 269 6.04 -11.31 -11.08
CA VAL A 269 6.05 -12.41 -10.11
C VAL A 269 5.47 -13.67 -10.77
N MET A 270 6.23 -14.76 -10.79
CA MET A 270 5.81 -16.03 -11.39
C MET A 270 6.15 -17.22 -10.50
N ARG A 271 5.18 -18.12 -10.33
CA ARG A 271 5.41 -19.44 -9.75
C ARG A 271 5.98 -20.39 -10.80
N VAL A 272 6.98 -21.15 -10.39
CA VAL A 272 7.74 -22.08 -11.24
C VAL A 272 7.90 -23.41 -10.49
N ASN A 273 7.56 -24.51 -11.15
CA ASN A 273 7.51 -25.84 -10.55
C ASN A 273 8.62 -26.77 -11.04
N ASP A 274 9.32 -26.38 -12.11
CA ASP A 274 10.46 -27.11 -12.65
C ASP A 274 11.46 -26.17 -13.35
N GLU A 275 12.61 -26.72 -13.72
CA GLU A 275 13.71 -26.02 -14.37
C GLU A 275 13.27 -25.33 -15.68
N LYS A 276 12.44 -25.99 -16.49
CA LYS A 276 11.97 -25.45 -17.76
C LYS A 276 11.09 -24.22 -17.54
N GLU A 277 10.21 -24.27 -16.54
CA GLU A 277 9.36 -23.15 -16.15
C GLU A 277 10.17 -21.95 -15.65
N VAL A 278 11.25 -22.17 -14.88
CA VAL A 278 12.14 -21.09 -14.40
C VAL A 278 12.78 -20.34 -15.56
N TYR A 279 13.43 -21.04 -16.49
CA TYR A 279 14.07 -20.40 -17.64
C TYR A 279 13.04 -19.66 -18.50
N ALA A 280 11.87 -20.25 -18.74
CA ALA A 280 10.81 -19.62 -19.52
C ALA A 280 10.25 -18.37 -18.82
N ALA A 281 10.09 -18.39 -17.49
CA ALA A 281 9.66 -17.25 -16.70
C ALA A 281 10.69 -16.12 -16.75
N TYR A 282 11.98 -16.43 -16.56
CA TYR A 282 13.07 -15.45 -16.67
C TYR A 282 13.09 -14.79 -18.06
N ASP A 283 13.09 -15.59 -19.11
CA ASP A 283 13.13 -15.09 -20.50
C ASP A 283 11.89 -14.21 -20.80
N LYS A 284 10.71 -14.58 -20.27
CA LYS A 284 9.48 -13.80 -20.41
C LYS A 284 9.57 -12.45 -19.67
N VAL A 285 10.03 -12.45 -18.42
CA VAL A 285 10.16 -11.24 -17.60
C VAL A 285 11.22 -10.30 -18.18
N MET A 286 12.39 -10.82 -18.57
CA MET A 286 13.45 -10.03 -19.20
C MET A 286 13.02 -9.46 -20.55
N LYS A 287 12.24 -10.21 -21.35
CA LYS A 287 11.66 -9.70 -22.58
C LYS A 287 10.66 -8.57 -22.31
N PHE A 288 9.84 -8.69 -21.26
CA PHE A 288 8.93 -7.62 -20.86
C PHE A 288 9.71 -6.34 -20.50
N PHE A 289 10.81 -6.47 -19.76
CA PHE A 289 11.71 -5.35 -19.41
C PHE A 289 12.42 -4.72 -20.62
N SER A 290 12.60 -5.47 -21.70
CA SER A 290 13.31 -4.98 -22.90
C SER A 290 12.38 -4.27 -23.89
N HIS A 291 11.08 -4.55 -23.85
CA HIS A 291 10.09 -4.00 -24.79
C HIS A 291 9.40 -2.76 -24.23
N ASN A 292 9.17 -2.75 -22.92
CA ASN A 292 8.70 -1.58 -22.21
C ASN A 292 9.93 -0.97 -21.54
N GLU A 293 10.41 0.18 -22.01
CA GLU A 293 11.32 1.05 -21.25
C GLU A 293 10.59 1.62 -20.03
N ASP A 294 9.90 0.75 -19.28
CA ASP A 294 9.11 1.11 -18.13
C ASP A 294 10.07 1.65 -17.06
N PRO A 295 9.84 2.88 -16.59
CA PRO A 295 10.58 3.47 -15.49
C PRO A 295 10.81 2.52 -14.30
N LEU A 296 9.86 1.64 -13.99
CA LEU A 296 9.96 0.70 -12.88
C LEU A 296 11.22 -0.18 -12.96
N TRP A 297 11.61 -0.60 -14.17
CA TRP A 297 12.73 -1.52 -14.40
C TRP A 297 14.08 -0.81 -14.53
N GLN A 298 14.10 0.51 -14.39
CA GLN A 298 15.35 1.27 -14.38
C GLN A 298 16.07 1.23 -13.03
N GLN A 299 15.39 0.85 -11.94
CA GLN A 299 16.01 0.67 -10.61
C GLN A 299 16.98 -0.52 -10.59
N GLY A 300 16.66 -1.55 -11.37
CA GLY A 300 17.39 -2.79 -11.50
C GLY A 300 16.61 -3.81 -12.31
N LYS A 301 17.31 -4.75 -12.93
CA LYS A 301 16.72 -5.92 -13.61
C LYS A 301 17.03 -7.22 -12.89
N GLU A 302 17.74 -7.12 -11.77
CA GLU A 302 18.05 -8.22 -10.88
C GLU A 302 16.76 -8.85 -10.37
N MET A 303 16.74 -10.17 -10.38
CA MET A 303 15.64 -10.99 -9.91
C MET A 303 16.03 -11.72 -8.64
N ILE A 304 15.04 -12.30 -7.98
CA ILE A 304 15.21 -13.20 -6.85
C ILE A 304 14.42 -14.47 -7.13
N LEU A 305 15.07 -15.61 -6.93
CA LEU A 305 14.42 -16.92 -6.87
C LEU A 305 14.28 -17.30 -5.40
N GLU A 306 13.07 -17.56 -4.93
CA GLU A 306 12.80 -17.93 -3.53
C GLU A 306 11.81 -19.09 -3.37
N GLU A 307 11.86 -19.79 -2.23
CA GLU A 307 10.91 -20.87 -1.93
C GLU A 307 9.46 -20.36 -2.02
N TYR A 308 8.59 -21.13 -2.68
CA TYR A 308 7.16 -20.83 -2.68
C TYR A 308 6.56 -21.03 -1.28
N TYR A 309 5.71 -20.10 -0.87
CA TYR A 309 4.93 -20.19 0.37
C TYR A 309 3.56 -20.79 0.10
N ASP A 310 3.33 -21.98 0.66
CA ASP A 310 2.12 -22.80 0.54
C ASP A 310 1.02 -22.38 1.53
N GLY A 311 0.56 -21.14 1.43
CA GLY A 311 -0.37 -20.58 2.41
C GLY A 311 -1.26 -19.47 1.88
N ASP A 312 -2.23 -19.10 2.71
CA ASP A 312 -3.15 -18.00 2.44
C ASP A 312 -2.43 -16.66 2.63
N GLU A 313 -2.88 -15.62 1.95
CA GLU A 313 -2.24 -14.30 1.93
C GLU A 313 -3.03 -13.27 2.74
N PHE A 314 -2.31 -12.35 3.37
CA PHE A 314 -2.84 -11.36 4.29
C PHE A 314 -2.09 -10.05 4.19
N ASP A 315 -2.83 -8.98 4.39
CA ASP A 315 -2.29 -7.63 4.57
C ASP A 315 -2.38 -7.24 6.03
N ILE A 316 -1.27 -6.74 6.57
CA ILE A 316 -1.18 -6.26 7.95
C ILE A 316 -0.79 -4.79 7.92
N ASP A 317 -1.74 -3.93 8.30
CA ASP A 317 -1.52 -2.49 8.40
C ASP A 317 -1.10 -2.11 9.81
N ILE A 318 0.07 -1.47 9.94
CA ILE A 318 0.72 -1.13 11.21
C ILE A 318 0.91 0.38 11.30
N LEU A 319 0.63 0.95 12.48
CA LEU A 319 1.07 2.32 12.82
C LEU A 319 2.16 2.25 13.88
N LEU A 320 3.32 2.85 13.58
CA LEU A 320 4.39 3.10 14.53
C LEU A 320 4.43 4.57 14.93
N SER A 321 4.51 4.81 16.24
CA SER A 321 4.80 6.10 16.82
C SER A 321 6.00 5.99 17.75
N ASP A 322 7.12 6.59 17.35
CA ASP A 322 8.41 6.56 18.08
C ASP A 322 8.95 5.14 18.37
N GLY A 323 8.75 4.21 17.44
CA GLY A 323 9.14 2.80 17.58
C GLY A 323 8.15 1.98 18.40
N VAL A 324 7.00 2.57 18.78
CA VAL A 324 5.93 1.84 19.44
C VAL A 324 4.79 1.56 18.48
N VAL A 325 4.34 0.32 18.46
CA VAL A 325 3.14 -0.11 17.72
C VAL A 325 1.90 0.41 18.44
N VAL A 326 1.16 1.30 17.77
CA VAL A 326 -0.09 1.90 18.31
C VAL A 326 -1.34 1.39 17.61
N TYR A 327 -1.18 0.66 16.50
CA TYR A 327 -2.24 0.01 15.73
C TYR A 327 -1.64 -1.12 14.91
N ALA A 328 -2.35 -2.24 14.82
CA ALA A 328 -2.05 -3.35 13.91
C ALA A 328 -3.34 -4.10 13.60
N LYS A 329 -3.75 -4.19 12.33
CA LYS A 329 -4.95 -4.92 11.88
C LYS A 329 -4.69 -5.70 10.61
N ILE A 330 -5.48 -6.75 10.41
CA ILE A 330 -5.30 -7.71 9.33
C ILE A 330 -6.53 -7.68 8.42
N SER A 331 -6.26 -7.70 7.12
CA SER A 331 -7.22 -8.00 6.06
C SER A 331 -6.83 -9.32 5.40
N ASP A 332 -7.83 -10.12 5.01
CA ASP A 332 -7.59 -11.40 4.34
C ASP A 332 -7.67 -11.20 2.83
N ASN A 333 -6.63 -11.62 2.10
CA ASN A 333 -6.59 -11.49 0.65
C ASN A 333 -7.19 -12.74 0.01
N TRP A 334 -7.96 -12.51 -1.05
CA TRP A 334 -8.56 -13.58 -1.81
C TRP A 334 -7.50 -14.27 -2.67
N LYS A 335 -7.67 -15.57 -2.90
CA LYS A 335 -6.70 -16.31 -3.70
C LYS A 335 -6.64 -15.73 -5.12
N CYS A 336 -5.41 -15.52 -5.57
CA CYS A 336 -5.11 -15.02 -6.91
C CYS A 336 -5.31 -16.11 -7.99
N PHE A 337 -5.42 -15.67 -9.24
CA PHE A 337 -5.47 -16.56 -10.40
C PHE A 337 -4.06 -17.05 -10.80
N GLU A 338 -3.68 -18.23 -10.31
CA GLU A 338 -2.39 -18.84 -10.68
C GLU A 338 -2.23 -19.02 -12.21
N PRO A 339 -1.02 -18.81 -12.77
CA PRO A 339 0.25 -18.53 -12.09
C PRO A 339 0.49 -17.05 -11.74
N TYR A 340 -0.51 -16.19 -11.94
CA TYR A 340 -0.45 -14.77 -11.63
C TYR A 340 -0.87 -14.50 -10.18
N PHE A 341 -0.34 -13.45 -9.59
CA PHE A 341 -0.57 -13.05 -8.20
C PHE A 341 -1.29 -11.69 -8.12
N GLN A 342 -2.20 -11.44 -9.07
CA GLN A 342 -3.02 -10.23 -9.06
C GLN A 342 -4.15 -10.39 -8.03
N GLU A 343 -4.34 -9.36 -7.22
CA GLU A 343 -5.39 -9.29 -6.21
C GLU A 343 -6.77 -9.52 -6.83
N THR A 344 -7.59 -10.34 -6.18
CA THR A 344 -8.96 -10.66 -6.61
C THR A 344 -10.02 -10.10 -5.65
N GLY A 345 -9.61 -9.69 -4.46
CA GLY A 345 -10.45 -9.08 -3.44
C GLY A 345 -9.82 -9.18 -2.06
N THR A 346 -10.45 -8.53 -1.10
CA THR A 346 -10.02 -8.53 0.30
C THR A 346 -11.22 -8.42 1.23
N ILE A 347 -11.05 -8.87 2.48
CA ILE A 347 -12.02 -8.61 3.56
C ILE A 347 -11.33 -8.00 4.78
N CYS A 348 -12.07 -7.14 5.48
CA CYS A 348 -11.63 -6.59 6.76
C CYS A 348 -12.85 -6.45 7.69
N PRO A 349 -12.82 -6.93 8.94
CA PRO A 349 -11.70 -7.58 9.63
C PRO A 349 -11.39 -8.99 9.14
N SER A 350 -10.17 -9.46 9.38
CA SER A 350 -9.76 -10.86 9.15
C SER A 350 -10.71 -11.87 9.82
N ALA A 351 -11.12 -12.88 9.05
CA ALA A 351 -11.88 -14.05 9.49
C ALA A 351 -10.95 -15.18 9.98
N TYR A 352 -9.63 -15.00 9.91
CA TYR A 352 -8.65 -16.03 10.28
C TYR A 352 -8.64 -16.32 11.79
N PRO A 353 -8.21 -17.51 12.27
CA PRO A 353 -8.18 -17.80 13.70
C PRO A 353 -7.33 -16.79 14.51
N PRO A 354 -7.83 -16.24 15.63
CA PRO A 354 -7.16 -15.16 16.36
C PRO A 354 -5.72 -15.46 16.78
N ALA A 355 -5.39 -16.71 17.13
CA ALA A 355 -4.02 -17.09 17.48
C ALA A 355 -3.05 -16.91 16.30
N LYS A 356 -3.49 -17.29 15.09
CA LYS A 356 -2.70 -17.13 13.87
C LYS A 356 -2.60 -15.67 13.43
N GLN A 357 -3.67 -14.89 13.62
CA GLN A 357 -3.62 -13.43 13.43
C GLN A 357 -2.52 -12.80 14.30
N GLN A 358 -2.39 -13.21 15.57
CA GLN A 358 -1.34 -12.70 16.45
C GLN A 358 0.07 -13.04 15.96
N GLU A 359 0.27 -14.24 15.41
CA GLU A 359 1.57 -14.64 14.82
C GLU A 359 1.92 -13.81 13.58
N LEU A 360 0.94 -13.51 12.72
CA LEU A 360 1.12 -12.62 11.56
C LEU A 360 1.49 -11.20 12.00
N ILE A 361 0.69 -10.61 12.89
CA ILE A 361 0.96 -9.27 13.45
C ILE A 361 2.35 -9.21 14.08
N LYS A 362 2.74 -10.24 14.84
CA LYS A 362 4.06 -10.31 15.45
C LYS A 362 5.17 -10.29 14.41
N LEU A 363 5.09 -11.16 13.39
CA LEU A 363 6.11 -11.21 12.33
C LEU A 363 6.23 -9.86 11.61
N SER A 364 5.10 -9.23 11.30
CA SER A 364 5.05 -7.93 10.62
C SER A 364 5.65 -6.80 11.45
N ILE A 365 5.40 -6.79 12.77
CA ILE A 365 6.01 -5.83 13.71
C ILE A 365 7.51 -6.06 13.83
N ASP A 366 7.94 -7.30 14.10
CA ASP A 366 9.35 -7.65 14.28
C ASP A 366 10.15 -7.28 13.02
N THR A 367 9.60 -7.54 11.83
CA THR A 367 10.26 -7.20 10.56
C THR A 367 10.33 -5.69 10.35
N THR A 368 9.24 -4.96 10.57
CA THR A 368 9.20 -3.49 10.43
C THR A 368 10.19 -2.80 11.38
N LEU A 369 10.28 -3.25 12.63
CA LEU A 369 11.25 -2.73 13.60
C LEU A 369 12.69 -3.15 13.27
N MET A 370 12.90 -4.36 12.76
CA MET A 370 14.21 -4.87 12.32
C MET A 370 14.78 -4.04 11.17
N LEU A 371 13.93 -3.57 10.26
CA LEU A 371 14.31 -2.62 9.20
C LEU A 371 14.67 -1.22 9.75
N GLY A 372 14.40 -0.94 11.02
CA GLY A 372 14.76 0.31 11.70
C GLY A 372 13.68 1.40 11.66
N PHE A 373 12.46 1.07 11.22
CA PHE A 373 11.37 2.02 11.19
C PHE A 373 10.82 2.34 12.59
N ARG A 374 10.44 3.60 12.78
CA ARG A 374 9.91 4.11 14.06
C ARG A 374 8.65 4.94 13.94
N TRP A 375 8.41 5.55 12.78
CA TRP A 375 7.29 6.45 12.56
C TRP A 375 6.57 6.12 11.26
N GLY A 376 5.24 6.13 11.28
CA GLY A 376 4.42 6.09 10.07
C GLY A 376 3.46 4.91 10.02
N ALA A 377 2.74 4.86 8.91
CA ALA A 377 1.91 3.73 8.51
C ALA A 377 2.72 2.80 7.60
N PHE A 378 2.57 1.49 7.82
CA PHE A 378 3.24 0.43 7.09
C PHE A 378 2.20 -0.57 6.63
N HIS A 379 2.31 -1.00 5.38
CA HIS A 379 1.50 -2.05 4.81
C HIS A 379 2.40 -3.28 4.61
N VAL A 380 2.09 -4.37 5.31
CA VAL A 380 2.94 -5.55 5.35
C VAL A 380 2.19 -6.75 4.81
N GLU A 381 2.71 -7.33 3.73
CA GLU A 381 2.12 -8.50 3.09
C GLU A 381 2.76 -9.77 3.65
N CYS A 382 1.93 -10.75 3.99
CA CYS A 382 2.37 -12.03 4.54
C CYS A 382 1.57 -13.20 3.98
N ARG A 383 2.16 -14.40 4.01
CA ARG A 383 1.41 -15.65 3.91
C ARG A 383 1.42 -16.42 5.22
N TYR A 384 0.33 -17.12 5.53
CA TYR A 384 0.32 -18.11 6.60
C TYR A 384 0.44 -19.52 6.02
N THR A 385 1.64 -20.10 6.12
CA THR A 385 2.01 -21.38 5.50
C THR A 385 1.78 -22.56 6.42
N SER A 386 2.00 -23.78 5.91
CA SER A 386 2.13 -25.01 6.71
C SER A 386 3.22 -24.90 7.81
N ARG A 387 4.15 -23.96 7.66
CA ARG A 387 5.27 -23.68 8.57
C ARG A 387 5.08 -22.40 9.40
N GLY A 388 3.87 -21.84 9.47
CA GLY A 388 3.54 -20.59 10.17
C GLY A 388 3.64 -19.33 9.29
N PRO A 389 3.62 -18.11 9.87
CA PRO A 389 3.62 -16.87 9.11
C PRO A 389 4.94 -16.66 8.36
N ARG A 390 4.86 -16.05 7.18
CA ARG A 390 5.99 -15.75 6.31
C ARG A 390 5.79 -14.39 5.65
N LEU A 391 6.81 -13.55 5.71
CA LEU A 391 6.79 -12.24 5.09
C LEU A 391 6.88 -12.34 3.56
N ILE A 392 5.99 -11.65 2.85
CA ILE A 392 6.16 -11.34 1.43
C ILE A 392 7.00 -10.06 1.32
N GLU A 393 6.49 -8.93 1.81
CA GLU A 393 7.16 -7.63 1.76
C GLU A 393 6.69 -6.64 2.84
N VAL A 394 7.49 -5.59 3.07
CA VAL A 394 7.15 -4.45 3.93
C VAL A 394 7.14 -3.18 3.08
N ASN A 395 5.99 -2.54 2.99
CA ASN A 395 5.81 -1.28 2.28
C ASN A 395 5.75 -0.12 3.29
N ALA A 396 6.69 0.83 3.19
CA ALA A 396 6.86 1.92 4.16
C ALA A 396 5.92 3.12 3.94
N ARG A 397 4.64 2.81 3.72
CA ARG A 397 3.52 3.73 3.52
C ARG A 397 2.20 3.02 3.82
N MET A 398 1.10 3.78 3.77
CA MET A 398 -0.24 3.20 3.69
C MET A 398 -0.39 2.38 2.39
N GLY A 399 -1.08 1.24 2.47
CA GLY A 399 -1.42 0.40 1.33
C GLY A 399 -2.28 1.11 0.28
N GLY A 400 -2.38 0.50 -0.90
CA GLY A 400 -3.16 1.02 -2.03
C GLY A 400 -4.65 0.69 -1.92
N MET A 401 -5.39 0.98 -3.00
CA MET A 401 -6.76 0.47 -3.19
C MET A 401 -7.71 0.76 -2.01
N SER A 402 -8.31 -0.27 -1.44
CA SER A 402 -9.26 -0.16 -0.34
C SER A 402 -8.65 -0.08 1.05
N VAL A 403 -7.32 -0.13 1.19
CA VAL A 403 -6.66 -0.27 2.50
C VAL A 403 -7.09 0.81 3.49
N ARG A 404 -7.21 2.08 3.07
CA ARG A 404 -7.75 3.14 3.94
C ARG A 404 -9.18 2.82 4.36
N ASP A 405 -10.06 2.53 3.41
CA ASP A 405 -11.49 2.29 3.66
C ASP A 405 -11.70 1.07 4.54
N ALA A 406 -10.97 -0.02 4.31
CA ALA A 406 -11.00 -1.22 5.12
C ALA A 406 -10.70 -0.90 6.60
N ASN A 407 -9.62 -0.16 6.87
CA ASN A 407 -9.24 0.22 8.23
C ASN A 407 -10.20 1.25 8.84
N LEU A 408 -10.64 2.23 8.06
CA LEU A 408 -11.55 3.29 8.51
C LEU A 408 -12.95 2.73 8.84
N LEU A 409 -13.51 1.92 7.95
CA LEU A 409 -14.86 1.38 8.09
C LEU A 409 -14.91 0.25 9.13
N ALA A 410 -13.91 -0.64 9.16
CA ALA A 410 -13.92 -1.74 10.11
C ALA A 410 -13.48 -1.30 11.52
N TRP A 411 -12.52 -0.38 11.63
CA TRP A 411 -11.88 -0.06 12.92
C TRP A 411 -11.94 1.41 13.31
N GLY A 412 -12.51 2.29 12.49
CA GLY A 412 -12.59 3.73 12.80
C GLY A 412 -11.25 4.45 12.73
N VAL A 413 -10.24 3.87 12.09
CA VAL A 413 -8.88 4.41 12.02
C VAL A 413 -8.57 4.87 10.59
N ASP A 414 -8.45 6.19 10.42
CA ASP A 414 -8.02 6.78 9.14
C ASP A 414 -6.50 6.77 9.04
N LEU A 415 -5.95 5.86 8.21
CA LEU A 415 -4.50 5.70 8.07
C LEU A 415 -3.82 6.93 7.45
N VAL A 416 -4.52 7.78 6.70
CA VAL A 416 -3.96 9.05 6.19
C VAL A 416 -3.74 10.02 7.34
N GLU A 417 -4.73 10.14 8.23
CA GLU A 417 -4.66 11.01 9.42
C GLU A 417 -3.54 10.58 10.37
N GLU A 418 -3.43 9.29 10.65
CA GLU A 418 -2.40 8.78 11.58
C GLU A 418 -0.99 8.80 10.97
N HIS A 419 -0.87 8.57 9.65
CA HIS A 419 0.40 8.70 8.94
C HIS A 419 0.91 10.14 9.01
N ILE A 420 0.04 11.14 8.78
CA ILE A 420 0.49 12.53 8.78
C ILE A 420 0.89 13.03 10.18
N PHE A 421 0.23 12.56 11.25
CA PHE A 421 0.70 12.82 12.61
C PHE A 421 2.13 12.30 12.81
N SER A 422 2.40 11.09 12.32
CA SER A 422 3.73 10.47 12.43
C SER A 422 4.80 11.20 11.62
N ALA A 423 4.45 11.70 10.43
CA ALA A 423 5.36 12.51 9.61
C ALA A 423 5.71 13.84 10.31
N LEU A 424 4.73 14.47 10.98
CA LEU A 424 4.90 15.70 11.76
C LEU A 424 5.43 15.48 13.20
N LYS A 425 5.80 14.24 13.56
CA LYS A 425 6.27 13.86 14.91
C LYS A 425 5.30 14.17 16.04
N ILE A 426 4.00 14.17 15.72
CA ILE A 426 2.92 14.18 16.69
C ILE A 426 2.65 12.72 17.07
N PHE A 427 2.69 12.39 18.36
CA PHE A 427 2.41 11.03 18.81
C PHE A 427 1.02 10.58 18.36
N SER A 428 0.98 9.56 17.50
CA SER A 428 -0.23 8.90 17.04
C SER A 428 -0.65 7.87 18.08
N ARG A 429 -1.96 7.80 18.37
CA ARG A 429 -2.57 6.72 19.15
C ARG A 429 -4.08 6.71 18.91
N PRO A 430 -4.54 6.10 17.81
CA PRO A 430 -5.94 6.11 17.44
C PRO A 430 -6.82 5.42 18.50
N VAL A 431 -8.09 5.80 18.54
CA VAL A 431 -9.10 5.08 19.33
C VAL A 431 -9.55 3.86 18.54
N ILE A 432 -9.26 2.67 19.07
CA ILE A 432 -9.61 1.41 18.42
C ILE A 432 -10.78 0.79 19.18
N PRO A 433 -11.90 0.46 18.50
CA PRO A 433 -13.03 -0.21 19.13
C PRO A 433 -12.69 -1.67 19.46
N GLU A 434 -13.30 -2.20 20.53
CA GLU A 434 -13.09 -3.60 20.95
C GLU A 434 -13.68 -4.60 19.94
N LYS A 435 -14.66 -4.16 19.15
CA LYS A 435 -15.30 -4.93 18.08
C LYS A 435 -15.27 -4.13 16.78
N PRO A 436 -15.28 -4.80 15.62
CA PRO A 436 -15.43 -4.12 14.33
C PRO A 436 -16.68 -3.25 14.31
N LEU A 437 -16.60 -2.07 13.68
CA LEU A 437 -17.74 -1.18 13.43
C LEU A 437 -18.57 -1.69 12.26
N LEU A 438 -17.89 -2.11 11.19
CA LEU A 438 -18.46 -2.70 9.99
C LEU A 438 -17.60 -3.88 9.52
N PHE A 439 -18.20 -4.69 8.65
CA PHE A 439 -17.57 -5.79 7.94
C PHE A 439 -17.43 -5.38 6.48
N PHE A 440 -16.20 -5.15 6.05
CA PHE A 440 -15.83 -4.67 4.72
C PHE A 440 -15.42 -5.83 3.82
N ALA A 441 -15.81 -5.75 2.55
CA ALA A 441 -15.28 -6.59 1.49
C ALA A 441 -15.10 -5.80 0.20
N GLU A 442 -14.02 -6.09 -0.52
CA GLU A 442 -13.76 -5.61 -1.88
C GLU A 442 -13.62 -6.81 -2.80
N THR A 443 -14.14 -6.69 -4.02
CA THR A 443 -13.93 -7.66 -5.09
C THR A 443 -13.49 -6.96 -6.37
N GLY A 444 -12.40 -7.45 -6.95
CA GLY A 444 -12.01 -7.12 -8.32
C GLY A 444 -12.73 -8.04 -9.29
N ILE A 445 -13.59 -7.47 -10.13
CA ILE A 445 -14.31 -8.20 -11.18
C ILE A 445 -13.39 -8.32 -12.40
N ASN A 446 -12.87 -9.52 -12.61
CA ASN A 446 -11.94 -9.83 -13.69
C ASN A 446 -12.67 -10.19 -14.98
N ALA A 447 -12.06 -9.88 -16.13
CA ALA A 447 -12.53 -10.34 -17.42
C ALA A 447 -12.45 -11.88 -17.52
N PRO A 448 -13.57 -12.60 -17.69
CA PRO A 448 -13.54 -14.06 -17.75
C PRO A 448 -12.95 -14.59 -19.06
N TYR A 449 -12.94 -13.77 -20.11
CA TYR A 449 -12.36 -14.09 -21.42
C TYR A 449 -11.91 -12.81 -22.15
N SER A 450 -11.07 -12.98 -23.18
CA SER A 450 -10.56 -11.86 -23.98
C SER A 450 -11.60 -11.34 -24.97
N GLY A 451 -11.67 -10.03 -25.12
CA GLY A 451 -12.68 -9.40 -25.97
C GLY A 451 -12.67 -7.88 -25.94
N VAL A 452 -13.82 -7.29 -26.20
CA VAL A 452 -14.05 -5.83 -26.16
C VAL A 452 -15.23 -5.52 -25.24
N VAL A 453 -15.05 -4.58 -24.31
CA VAL A 453 -16.13 -4.14 -23.41
C VAL A 453 -17.28 -3.53 -24.21
N ASN A 454 -18.51 -3.97 -23.99
CA ASN A 454 -19.68 -3.62 -24.82
C ASN A 454 -20.77 -2.81 -24.08
N SER A 455 -20.71 -2.72 -22.75
CA SER A 455 -21.61 -1.93 -21.89
C SER A 455 -20.81 -1.01 -20.96
N SER A 456 -21.40 0.13 -20.58
CA SER A 456 -20.82 1.13 -19.68
C SER A 456 -21.49 1.17 -18.30
N ASP A 457 -22.60 0.46 -18.12
CA ASP A 457 -23.54 0.60 -17.01
C ASP A 457 -23.96 -0.75 -16.42
N TRP A 458 -23.17 -1.79 -16.67
CA TRP A 458 -23.49 -3.17 -16.29
C TRP A 458 -23.51 -3.42 -14.77
N LEU A 459 -23.02 -2.49 -13.93
CA LEU A 459 -23.12 -2.55 -12.47
C LEU A 459 -24.20 -1.62 -11.89
N GLU A 460 -24.98 -0.94 -12.73
CA GLU A 460 -25.95 0.04 -12.23
C GLU A 460 -27.06 -0.60 -11.37
N CYS A 461 -27.36 -1.87 -11.62
CA CYS A 461 -28.37 -2.62 -10.87
C CYS A 461 -28.08 -2.77 -9.37
N ILE A 462 -26.83 -2.59 -8.94
CA ILE A 462 -26.42 -2.70 -7.52
C ILE A 462 -26.08 -1.37 -6.88
N ARG A 463 -25.99 -0.28 -7.64
CA ARG A 463 -25.54 1.03 -7.13
C ARG A 463 -26.41 1.54 -5.97
N SER A 464 -27.71 1.24 -5.99
CA SER A 464 -28.67 1.67 -4.97
C SER A 464 -28.74 0.75 -3.75
N ASP A 465 -28.02 -0.37 -3.73
CA ASP A 465 -27.98 -1.25 -2.55
C ASP A 465 -27.21 -0.55 -1.42
N PRO A 466 -27.78 -0.41 -0.21
CA PRO A 466 -27.14 0.31 0.90
C PRO A 466 -25.82 -0.33 1.39
N ARG A 467 -25.55 -1.58 1.01
CA ARG A 467 -24.28 -2.25 1.31
C ARG A 467 -23.17 -1.79 0.38
N VAL A 468 -23.48 -1.36 -0.86
CA VAL A 468 -22.49 -0.90 -1.83
C VAL A 468 -21.97 0.46 -1.40
N ARG A 469 -20.65 0.55 -1.22
CA ARG A 469 -19.95 1.78 -0.86
C ARG A 469 -19.35 2.46 -2.07
N MET A 470 -18.81 1.67 -3.00
CA MET A 470 -18.17 2.19 -4.18
C MET A 470 -18.17 1.17 -5.30
N ILE A 471 -18.31 1.70 -6.53
CA ILE A 471 -18.12 0.97 -7.78
C ILE A 471 -17.10 1.77 -8.58
N VAL A 472 -16.00 1.13 -8.98
CA VAL A 472 -14.99 1.71 -9.86
C VAL A 472 -14.96 0.90 -11.14
N TYR A 473 -15.22 1.52 -12.29
CA TYR A 473 -15.01 0.86 -13.58
C TYR A 473 -13.55 1.03 -13.99
N CYS A 474 -12.84 -0.08 -14.18
CA CYS A 474 -11.44 -0.12 -14.58
C CYS A 474 -11.26 -0.10 -16.11
N LYS A 475 -12.33 -0.43 -16.85
CA LYS A 475 -12.37 -0.44 -18.32
C LYS A 475 -13.62 0.24 -18.85
N LYS A 476 -13.45 1.01 -19.93
CA LYS A 476 -14.52 1.70 -20.65
C LYS A 476 -15.05 0.85 -21.79
N LYS A 477 -16.31 1.09 -22.18
CA LYS A 477 -16.89 0.52 -23.40
C LYS A 477 -15.99 0.82 -24.61
N GLY A 478 -15.73 -0.22 -25.41
CA GLY A 478 -14.85 -0.18 -26.57
C GLY A 478 -13.40 -0.55 -26.28
N GLU A 479 -12.98 -0.63 -25.01
CA GLU A 479 -11.63 -1.08 -24.66
C GLU A 479 -11.48 -2.59 -24.80
N LYS A 480 -10.27 -3.01 -25.19
CA LYS A 480 -9.90 -4.42 -25.25
C LYS A 480 -9.53 -4.92 -23.86
N VAL A 481 -9.89 -6.16 -23.61
CA VAL A 481 -9.59 -6.86 -22.36
C VAL A 481 -9.01 -8.24 -22.63
N THR A 482 -8.13 -8.66 -21.73
CA THR A 482 -7.44 -9.94 -21.71
C THR A 482 -8.10 -10.82 -20.66
N GLY A 483 -8.46 -12.05 -21.05
CA GLY A 483 -8.90 -13.08 -20.13
C GLY A 483 -7.78 -14.05 -19.74
N PRO A 484 -8.02 -14.92 -18.75
CA PRO A 484 -7.02 -15.83 -18.16
C PRO A 484 -6.38 -16.79 -19.17
N LYS A 485 -7.10 -17.19 -20.23
CA LYS A 485 -6.55 -18.06 -21.30
C LYS A 485 -5.42 -17.40 -22.11
N ASN A 486 -5.38 -16.06 -22.17
CA ASN A 486 -4.46 -15.32 -23.02
C ASN A 486 -3.41 -14.52 -22.24
N GLY A 487 -3.57 -14.38 -20.93
CA GLY A 487 -2.63 -13.64 -20.09
C GLY A 487 -3.17 -13.37 -18.70
N MET A 488 -2.59 -12.37 -18.04
CA MET A 488 -3.11 -11.84 -16.79
C MET A 488 -4.49 -11.22 -17.08
N PRO A 489 -5.56 -11.63 -16.36
CA PRO A 489 -6.89 -11.08 -16.57
C PRO A 489 -6.92 -9.57 -16.32
N ASP A 490 -7.60 -8.82 -17.18
CA ASP A 490 -7.87 -7.41 -16.92
C ASP A 490 -8.99 -7.26 -15.88
N TRP A 491 -8.82 -6.34 -14.91
CA TRP A 491 -9.94 -5.87 -14.09
C TRP A 491 -10.92 -5.09 -14.96
N LEU A 492 -12.20 -5.46 -14.91
CA LEU A 492 -13.29 -4.70 -15.52
C LEU A 492 -13.81 -3.63 -14.57
N ALA A 493 -13.94 -3.98 -13.29
CA ALA A 493 -14.42 -3.10 -12.24
C ALA A 493 -14.00 -3.61 -10.86
N GLU A 494 -14.15 -2.74 -9.87
CA GLU A 494 -14.04 -3.05 -8.45
C GLU A 494 -15.35 -2.67 -7.76
N VAL A 495 -15.78 -3.52 -6.82
CA VAL A 495 -16.94 -3.25 -5.97
C VAL A 495 -16.54 -3.38 -4.52
N ARG A 496 -16.81 -2.32 -3.74
CA ARG A 496 -16.63 -2.29 -2.29
C ARG A 496 -17.99 -2.32 -1.62
N ALA A 497 -18.14 -3.22 -0.66
CA ALA A 497 -19.37 -3.37 0.10
C ALA A 497 -19.11 -3.50 1.60
N THR A 498 -20.13 -3.22 2.39
CA THR A 498 -20.09 -3.36 3.85
C THR A 498 -21.33 -4.05 4.40
N SER A 499 -21.18 -4.71 5.54
CA SER A 499 -22.27 -5.22 6.37
C SER A 499 -22.12 -4.76 7.82
N GLU A 500 -23.25 -4.58 8.51
CA GLU A 500 -23.30 -4.36 9.97
C GLU A 500 -23.31 -5.69 10.75
N HIS A 501 -23.49 -6.82 10.06
CA HIS A 501 -23.76 -8.11 10.70
C HIS A 501 -22.50 -8.96 10.89
N ASN A 502 -21.87 -9.37 9.80
CA ASN A 502 -20.65 -10.20 9.78
C ASN A 502 -20.03 -10.22 8.37
N ILE A 503 -18.82 -10.79 8.25
CA ILE A 503 -18.13 -11.00 6.96
C ILE A 503 -18.96 -11.85 5.99
N GLN A 504 -19.65 -12.88 6.49
CA GLN A 504 -20.39 -13.81 5.63
C GLN A 504 -21.51 -13.11 4.86
N ASP A 505 -22.23 -12.20 5.50
CA ASP A 505 -23.33 -11.44 4.89
C ASP A 505 -22.86 -10.57 3.71
N VAL A 506 -21.73 -9.87 3.84
CA VAL A 506 -21.19 -9.05 2.74
C VAL A 506 -20.63 -9.91 1.60
N LEU A 507 -20.04 -11.07 1.93
CA LEU A 507 -19.54 -12.01 0.92
C LEU A 507 -20.66 -12.67 0.12
N GLU A 508 -21.75 -13.08 0.78
CA GLU A 508 -22.94 -13.61 0.11
C GLU A 508 -23.56 -12.58 -0.83
N PHE A 509 -23.63 -11.32 -0.39
CA PHE A 509 -24.09 -10.22 -1.23
C PHE A 509 -23.22 -10.06 -2.49
N LEU A 510 -21.90 -9.98 -2.34
CA LEU A 510 -20.99 -9.80 -3.47
C LEU A 510 -21.00 -11.00 -4.41
N SER A 511 -20.96 -12.24 -3.88
CA SER A 511 -20.99 -13.46 -4.70
C SER A 511 -22.29 -13.56 -5.50
N LYS A 512 -23.45 -13.39 -4.85
CA LYS A 512 -24.75 -13.41 -5.53
C LYS A 512 -24.87 -12.31 -6.59
N THR A 513 -24.35 -11.13 -6.28
CA THR A 513 -24.33 -10.00 -7.21
C THR A 513 -23.51 -10.35 -8.44
N VAL A 514 -22.22 -10.65 -8.28
CA VAL A 514 -21.30 -10.89 -9.41
C VAL A 514 -21.77 -12.04 -10.28
N ARG A 515 -22.31 -13.12 -9.68
CA ARG A 515 -22.89 -14.26 -10.42
C ARG A 515 -24.16 -13.94 -11.19
N GLY A 516 -24.92 -12.93 -10.75
CA GLY A 516 -26.13 -12.49 -11.42
C GLY A 516 -25.89 -11.50 -12.56
N LEU A 517 -24.66 -11.00 -12.72
CA LEU A 517 -24.33 -10.01 -13.74
C LEU A 517 -24.11 -10.65 -15.10
N ALA A 518 -24.61 -9.99 -16.15
CA ALA A 518 -24.23 -10.31 -17.51
C ALA A 518 -22.80 -9.81 -17.77
N VAL A 519 -21.97 -10.64 -18.41
CA VAL A 519 -20.59 -10.26 -18.75
C VAL A 519 -20.61 -9.16 -19.83
N PRO A 520 -20.04 -7.98 -19.58
CA PRO A 520 -20.11 -6.81 -20.47
C PRO A 520 -19.03 -6.88 -21.56
N VAL A 521 -18.67 -8.07 -22.04
CA VAL A 521 -17.55 -8.28 -22.98
C VAL A 521 -18.04 -9.07 -24.19
N THR A 522 -17.86 -8.49 -25.37
CA THR A 522 -18.01 -9.22 -26.64
C THR A 522 -16.75 -10.06 -26.85
N PRO A 523 -16.85 -11.40 -26.93
CA PRO A 523 -15.68 -12.28 -27.00
C PRO A 523 -14.95 -12.16 -28.33
N ASN A 524 -13.62 -12.33 -28.32
CA ASN A 524 -12.85 -12.49 -29.55
C ASN A 524 -13.16 -13.83 -30.26
N ASN A 525 -13.45 -14.87 -29.48
CA ASN A 525 -13.84 -16.19 -29.95
C ASN A 525 -15.13 -16.63 -29.22
N PRO A 526 -16.23 -16.92 -29.95
CA PRO A 526 -17.49 -17.36 -29.33
C PRO A 526 -17.37 -18.60 -28.43
N ASP A 527 -16.39 -19.47 -28.68
CA ASP A 527 -16.17 -20.69 -27.89
C ASP A 527 -15.53 -20.42 -26.51
N ASP A 528 -15.06 -19.20 -26.25
CA ASP A 528 -14.43 -18.81 -24.98
C ASP A 528 -15.40 -18.23 -23.95
N VAL A 529 -16.69 -18.07 -24.30
CA VAL A 529 -17.69 -17.45 -23.43
C VAL A 529 -17.92 -18.28 -22.17
N CYS A 530 -17.80 -17.62 -21.02
CA CYS A 530 -18.14 -18.15 -19.70
C CYS A 530 -18.60 -17.02 -18.77
N ASP A 531 -19.34 -17.36 -17.72
CA ASP A 531 -19.80 -16.40 -16.71
C ASP A 531 -18.62 -15.83 -15.90
N PHE A 532 -18.91 -14.77 -15.11
CA PHE A 532 -17.94 -14.26 -14.17
C PHE A 532 -17.48 -15.35 -13.20
N MET A 533 -16.18 -15.44 -13.01
CA MET A 533 -15.60 -16.22 -11.95
C MET A 533 -15.66 -15.39 -10.66
N PHE A 534 -16.42 -15.85 -9.68
CA PHE A 534 -16.27 -15.41 -8.30
C PHE A 534 -15.47 -16.48 -7.54
N PRO A 535 -14.41 -16.12 -6.80
CA PRO A 535 -13.53 -17.09 -6.15
C PRO A 535 -14.15 -17.69 -4.87
N ASP A 536 -15.37 -18.23 -4.94
CA ASP A 536 -16.09 -18.82 -3.78
C ASP A 536 -15.24 -19.88 -3.05
N ASP A 537 -14.63 -20.81 -3.78
CA ASP A 537 -13.77 -21.87 -3.20
C ASP A 537 -12.31 -21.42 -3.01
N ALA A 538 -11.99 -20.22 -3.48
CA ALA A 538 -10.66 -19.64 -3.42
C ALA A 538 -10.48 -18.73 -2.21
N HIS A 539 -11.56 -18.39 -1.50
CA HIS A 539 -11.48 -17.73 -0.20
C HIS A 539 -11.58 -18.76 0.93
N PRO A 540 -10.44 -19.23 1.48
CA PRO A 540 -10.37 -20.35 2.41
C PRO A 540 -11.12 -20.16 3.74
N PHE A 541 -11.63 -18.95 3.99
CA PHE A 541 -12.27 -18.56 5.26
C PHE A 541 -13.79 -18.41 5.17
N VAL A 542 -14.39 -18.62 3.99
CA VAL A 542 -15.85 -18.68 3.85
C VAL A 542 -16.29 -20.11 4.16
N PRO A 543 -17.14 -20.34 5.16
CA PRO A 543 -17.80 -21.63 5.31
C PRO A 543 -18.55 -21.93 4.00
N VAL A 544 -18.28 -23.08 3.40
CA VAL A 544 -19.10 -23.57 2.28
C VAL A 544 -20.53 -23.59 2.78
N LEU A 545 -21.41 -22.80 2.17
CA LEU A 545 -22.83 -22.84 2.45
C LEU A 545 -23.33 -24.22 2.05
N GLU A 546 -23.60 -25.08 3.04
CA GLU A 546 -24.24 -26.39 2.84
C GLU A 546 -25.70 -26.25 2.38
#